data_AF-A0A3D3K0P1-F1
#
_entry.id   AF-A0A3D3K0P1-F1
#
_cell.length_a   1.000
_cell.length_b   1.000
_cell.length_c   1.000
_cell.angle_alpha   90.00
_cell.angle_beta   90.00
_cell.angle_gamma   90.00
#
_symmetry.space_group_name_H-M   'P 1'
#
loop_
_entity.id
_entity.type
_entity.pdbx_description
1 polymer ?
#
loop_
_entity_poly.entity_id
_entity_poly.type
_entity_poly.pdbx_seq_one_letter_code
_entity_poly.pdbx_strand_id
1 'polypeptide(L)'
;ELARRVLGQIVELTKTFGYREYYNYGPDEQSVEQCRQQIEPWRFLREEIGAKVYLAASPAVWTGTGPVREKLWNQFKDVVNLVVTSGVPNPDWAARLHEAGLLIYNYANPQGGIEEPLTYRRNFGLLLWKTGYDGAMTYAYQGGGGYIWNDFDHAEMIRDHVMAYPTSDGVVGTLQWEGYREGVDDLRYLATLLAAIEAAKKDPAHAEQARHIEKWVGTIDPQSDLDELRREIVKGIVALTQ
;
A
#
# COMPACT_ATOMS: atom_id res chain seq x y z
N GLU A 1 -17.14 1.26 -29.03
CA GLU A 1 -18.28 2.14 -28.70
C GLU A 1 -18.99 1.72 -27.41
N LEU A 2 -19.46 0.48 -27.26
CA LEU A 2 -20.16 0.03 -26.05
C LEU A 2 -19.30 0.17 -24.77
N ALA A 3 -18.07 -0.33 -24.77
CA ALA A 3 -17.17 -0.25 -23.61
C ALA A 3 -16.95 1.20 -23.14
N ARG A 4 -16.76 2.12 -24.10
CA ARG A 4 -16.61 3.55 -23.85
C ARG A 4 -17.82 4.13 -23.14
N ARG A 5 -19.03 3.83 -23.63
CA ARG A 5 -20.27 4.30 -23.02
C ARG A 5 -20.44 3.75 -21.61
N VAL A 6 -20.26 2.45 -21.41
CA VAL A 6 -20.47 1.79 -20.10
C VAL A 6 -19.45 2.28 -19.09
N LEU A 7 -18.16 2.27 -19.41
CA LEU A 7 -17.11 2.70 -18.48
C LEU A 7 -17.18 4.20 -18.19
N GLY A 8 -17.50 5.03 -19.19
CA GLY A 8 -17.73 6.45 -18.98
C GLY A 8 -18.91 6.71 -18.03
N GLN A 9 -20.02 5.97 -18.18
CA GLN A 9 -21.16 6.06 -17.25
C GLN A 9 -20.80 5.61 -15.83
N ILE A 10 -19.95 4.58 -15.68
CA ILE A 10 -19.46 4.15 -14.36
C ILE A 10 -18.64 5.27 -13.72
N VAL A 11 -17.70 5.88 -14.44
CA VAL A 11 -16.87 6.97 -13.91
C VAL A 11 -17.70 8.21 -13.57
N GLU A 12 -18.72 8.54 -14.36
CA GLU A 12 -19.64 9.63 -14.00
C GLU A 12 -20.49 9.27 -12.78
N LEU A 13 -20.95 8.03 -12.68
CA LEU A 13 -21.70 7.55 -11.51
C LEU A 13 -20.87 7.66 -10.23
N THR A 14 -19.59 7.27 -10.24
CA THR A 14 -18.75 7.36 -9.05
C THR A 14 -18.57 8.80 -8.58
N LYS A 15 -18.48 9.77 -9.50
CA LYS A 15 -18.44 11.20 -9.14
C LYS A 15 -19.70 11.66 -8.41
N THR A 16 -20.88 11.12 -8.74
CA THR A 16 -22.13 11.45 -8.02
C THR A 16 -22.12 11.01 -6.55
N PHE A 17 -21.31 10.00 -6.21
CA PHE A 17 -21.08 9.55 -4.83
C PHE A 17 -19.91 10.29 -4.15
N GLY A 18 -19.30 11.28 -4.81
CA GLY A 18 -18.19 12.06 -4.27
C GLY A 18 -16.80 11.45 -4.48
N TYR A 19 -16.69 10.34 -5.22
CA TYR A 19 -15.39 9.78 -5.57
C TYR A 19 -14.68 10.67 -6.60
N ARG A 20 -13.43 11.04 -6.31
CA ARG A 20 -12.62 11.92 -7.17
C ARG A 20 -11.95 11.16 -8.31
N GLU A 21 -11.58 9.92 -8.06
CA GLU A 21 -10.79 9.10 -8.95
C GLU A 21 -11.38 7.69 -9.00
N TYR A 22 -11.30 7.08 -10.17
CA TYR A 22 -11.71 5.69 -10.36
C TYR A 22 -10.49 4.87 -10.77
N TYR A 23 -10.18 3.85 -9.99
CA TYR A 23 -9.10 2.91 -10.26
C TYR A 23 -9.69 1.60 -10.80
N ASN A 24 -9.31 1.23 -12.01
CA ASN A 24 -9.59 -0.06 -12.59
C ASN A 24 -8.49 -1.05 -12.20
N TYR A 25 -8.89 -2.19 -11.66
CA TYR A 25 -7.96 -3.28 -11.38
C TYR A 25 -7.63 -4.01 -12.68
N GLY A 26 -6.36 -4.01 -13.04
CA GLY A 26 -5.80 -4.77 -14.14
C GLY A 26 -5.68 -6.26 -13.77
N PRO A 27 -5.35 -7.12 -14.74
CA PRO A 27 -5.28 -8.55 -14.48
C PRO A 27 -4.12 -8.88 -13.53
N ASP A 28 -4.33 -9.94 -12.74
CA ASP A 28 -3.47 -10.28 -11.61
C ASP A 28 -2.16 -10.95 -12.03
N GLU A 29 -1.06 -10.54 -11.39
CA GLU A 29 0.32 -11.07 -11.51
C GLU A 29 0.76 -11.50 -12.93
N GLN A 30 0.44 -10.68 -13.92
CA GLN A 30 0.66 -11.01 -15.33
C GLN A 30 2.14 -11.19 -15.70
N SER A 31 2.39 -12.10 -16.65
CA SER A 31 3.68 -12.23 -17.33
C SER A 31 4.00 -11.02 -18.22
N VAL A 32 5.23 -10.96 -18.74
CA VAL A 32 5.67 -9.91 -19.69
C VAL A 32 4.75 -9.87 -20.93
N GLU A 33 4.45 -11.04 -21.52
CA GLU A 33 3.61 -11.15 -22.71
C GLU A 33 2.18 -10.72 -22.44
N GLN A 34 1.63 -11.11 -21.28
CA GLN A 34 0.28 -10.73 -20.87
C GLN A 34 0.18 -9.22 -20.65
N CYS A 35 1.16 -8.61 -19.97
CA CYS A 35 1.21 -7.15 -19.77
C CYS A 35 1.26 -6.39 -21.10
N ARG A 36 2.03 -6.88 -22.08
CA ARG A 36 2.09 -6.27 -23.42
C ARG A 36 0.73 -6.19 -24.10
N GLN A 37 -0.13 -7.20 -23.89
CA GLN A 37 -1.49 -7.22 -24.46
C GLN A 37 -2.43 -6.23 -23.77
N GLN A 38 -2.10 -5.78 -22.55
CA GLN A 38 -2.94 -4.84 -21.79
C GLN A 38 -2.58 -3.37 -22.00
N ILE A 39 -1.45 -3.05 -22.66
CA ILE A 39 -1.02 -1.65 -22.86
C ILE A 39 -2.09 -0.80 -23.56
N GLU A 40 -2.67 -1.27 -24.66
CA GLU A 40 -3.70 -0.50 -25.37
C GLU A 40 -5.03 -0.44 -24.60
N PRO A 41 -5.53 -1.54 -23.98
CA PRO A 41 -6.64 -1.46 -23.03
C PRO A 41 -6.43 -0.44 -21.90
N TRP A 42 -5.26 -0.41 -21.26
CA TRP A 42 -4.95 0.55 -20.19
C TRP A 42 -4.81 1.97 -20.71
N ARG A 43 -4.24 2.15 -21.91
CA ARG A 43 -4.21 3.45 -22.60
C ARG A 43 -5.61 3.98 -22.85
N PHE A 44 -6.51 3.14 -23.36
CA PHE A 44 -7.92 3.47 -23.56
C PHE A 44 -8.59 3.91 -22.25
N LEU A 45 -8.39 3.17 -21.15
CA LEU A 45 -8.91 3.53 -19.83
C LEU A 45 -8.39 4.90 -19.36
N ARG A 46 -7.09 5.15 -19.50
CA ARG A 46 -6.46 6.40 -19.06
C ARG A 46 -6.87 7.59 -19.91
N GLU A 47 -6.62 7.50 -21.21
CA GLU A 47 -6.70 8.65 -22.12
C GLU A 47 -8.14 8.98 -22.50
N GLU A 48 -9.01 7.96 -22.60
CA GLU A 48 -10.34 8.18 -23.14
C GLU A 48 -11.49 8.04 -22.14
N ILE A 49 -11.27 7.31 -21.04
CA ILE A 49 -12.27 7.16 -19.96
C ILE A 49 -11.93 8.05 -18.75
N GLY A 50 -10.66 8.40 -18.58
CA GLY A 50 -10.19 9.11 -17.38
C GLY A 50 -10.10 8.21 -16.15
N ALA A 51 -10.02 6.90 -16.35
CA ALA A 51 -9.80 5.92 -15.29
C ALA A 51 -8.30 5.75 -15.03
N LYS A 52 -7.94 5.55 -13.77
CA LYS A 52 -6.61 5.12 -13.36
C LYS A 52 -6.51 3.60 -13.39
N VAL A 53 -5.30 3.06 -13.46
CA VAL A 53 -5.06 1.61 -13.48
C VAL A 53 -4.16 1.22 -12.33
N TYR A 54 -4.51 0.13 -11.64
CA TYR A 54 -3.62 -0.55 -10.71
C TYR A 54 -3.65 -2.05 -10.93
N LEU A 55 -2.59 -2.74 -10.51
CA LEU A 55 -2.49 -4.19 -10.62
C LEU A 55 -1.55 -4.75 -9.55
N ALA A 56 -1.73 -6.02 -9.20
CA ALA A 56 -0.67 -6.74 -8.53
C ALA A 56 0.39 -7.12 -9.57
N ALA A 57 1.66 -6.89 -9.25
CA ALA A 57 2.74 -7.24 -10.15
C ALA A 57 3.99 -7.65 -9.40
N SER A 58 4.62 -8.72 -9.90
CA SER A 58 5.95 -9.11 -9.47
C SER A 58 7.00 -8.15 -10.04
N PRO A 59 7.96 -7.65 -9.23
CA PRO A 59 9.10 -6.88 -9.74
C PRO A 59 9.87 -7.61 -10.85
N ALA A 60 9.89 -8.94 -10.83
CA ALA A 60 10.59 -9.77 -11.82
C ALA A 60 10.11 -9.57 -13.26
N VAL A 61 8.89 -9.04 -13.48
CA VAL A 61 8.37 -8.69 -14.80
C VAL A 61 9.05 -7.43 -15.36
N TRP A 62 9.57 -6.56 -14.48
CA TRP A 62 9.97 -5.20 -14.81
C TRP A 62 11.45 -4.91 -14.58
N THR A 63 12.17 -5.73 -13.80
CA THR A 63 13.57 -5.50 -13.37
C THR A 63 14.65 -6.07 -14.31
N GLY A 64 14.31 -6.60 -15.48
CA GLY A 64 15.28 -7.16 -16.45
C GLY A 64 15.76 -6.19 -17.55
N THR A 65 16.93 -6.47 -18.15
CA THR A 65 17.69 -5.58 -19.06
C THR A 65 17.59 -5.95 -20.56
N GLY A 66 16.45 -6.47 -21.01
CA GLY A 66 16.23 -6.82 -22.41
C GLY A 66 15.41 -5.77 -23.17
N PRO A 67 15.59 -5.62 -24.50
CA PRO A 67 14.88 -4.61 -25.29
C PRO A 67 13.35 -4.76 -25.21
N VAL A 68 12.85 -5.99 -25.04
CA VAL A 68 11.41 -6.26 -24.85
C VAL A 68 10.90 -5.67 -23.54
N ARG A 69 11.68 -5.79 -22.46
CA ARG A 69 11.31 -5.32 -21.11
C ARG A 69 11.47 -3.81 -20.99
N GLU A 70 12.51 -3.25 -21.57
CA GLU A 70 12.69 -1.79 -21.64
C GLU A 70 11.56 -1.12 -22.42
N LYS A 71 11.21 -1.67 -23.59
CA LYS A 71 10.07 -1.17 -24.36
C LYS A 71 8.77 -1.28 -23.57
N LEU A 72 8.52 -2.43 -22.95
CA LEU A 72 7.32 -2.64 -22.15
C LEU A 72 7.27 -1.66 -20.97
N TRP A 73 8.37 -1.48 -20.22
CA TRP A 73 8.45 -0.54 -19.10
C TRP A 73 8.15 0.89 -19.52
N ASN A 74 8.70 1.34 -20.65
CA ASN A 74 8.45 2.68 -21.17
C ASN A 74 6.97 2.91 -21.51
N GLN A 75 6.27 1.89 -21.99
CA GLN A 75 4.82 1.98 -22.25
C GLN A 75 4.00 1.86 -20.96
N PHE A 76 4.40 0.96 -20.06
CA PHE A 76 3.71 0.63 -18.82
C PHE A 76 3.62 1.82 -17.87
N LYS A 77 4.73 2.52 -17.65
CA LYS A 77 4.78 3.67 -16.74
C LYS A 77 3.87 4.82 -17.17
N ASP A 78 3.52 4.87 -18.45
CA ASP A 78 2.62 5.87 -19.02
C ASP A 78 1.14 5.43 -19.00
N VAL A 79 0.80 4.25 -18.50
CA VAL A 79 -0.61 3.78 -18.50
C VAL A 79 -1.06 3.19 -17.16
N VAL A 80 -0.14 2.99 -16.21
CA VAL A 80 -0.42 2.48 -14.86
C VAL A 80 -0.14 3.55 -13.81
N ASN A 81 -0.89 3.50 -12.69
CA ASN A 81 -0.79 4.48 -11.61
C ASN A 81 -0.31 3.89 -10.28
N LEU A 82 -0.60 2.60 -10.03
CA LEU A 82 -0.27 1.93 -8.77
C LEU A 82 0.11 0.48 -9.05
N VAL A 83 1.18 0.01 -8.40
CA VAL A 83 1.58 -1.41 -8.39
C VAL A 83 1.46 -1.97 -6.99
N VAL A 84 0.91 -3.17 -6.85
CA VAL A 84 0.79 -3.90 -5.58
C VAL A 84 1.77 -5.08 -5.61
N THR A 85 2.73 -5.13 -4.69
CA THR A 85 3.81 -6.14 -4.70
C THR A 85 3.74 -7.05 -3.48
N SER A 86 4.01 -8.34 -3.68
CA SER A 86 3.99 -9.34 -2.61
C SER A 86 5.33 -9.44 -1.88
N GLY A 87 5.26 -9.85 -0.62
CA GLY A 87 6.42 -10.25 0.17
C GLY A 87 7.24 -9.08 0.69
N VAL A 88 8.51 -9.34 0.99
CA VAL A 88 9.40 -8.36 1.65
C VAL A 88 9.56 -7.11 0.78
N PRO A 89 9.25 -5.90 1.29
CA PRO A 89 9.38 -4.65 0.56
C PRO A 89 10.81 -4.41 0.07
N ASN A 90 10.93 -4.06 -1.21
CA ASN A 90 12.20 -3.71 -1.85
C ASN A 90 12.27 -2.19 -2.10
N PRO A 91 13.20 -1.44 -1.44
CA PRO A 91 13.31 0.00 -1.60
C PRO A 91 13.80 0.44 -2.99
N ASP A 92 14.62 -0.35 -3.68
CA ASP A 92 15.07 -0.03 -5.04
C ASP A 92 13.90 -0.06 -6.03
N TRP A 93 12.95 -0.97 -5.78
CA TRP A 93 11.75 -1.07 -6.59
C TRP A 93 10.78 0.08 -6.33
N ALA A 94 10.62 0.49 -5.07
CA ALA A 94 9.85 1.68 -4.71
C ALA A 94 10.45 2.94 -5.37
N ALA A 95 11.75 3.15 -5.24
CA ALA A 95 12.46 4.27 -5.86
C ALA A 95 12.25 4.32 -7.38
N ARG A 96 12.38 3.19 -8.07
CA ARG A 96 12.17 3.12 -9.53
C ARG A 96 10.73 3.45 -9.95
N LEU A 97 9.73 3.04 -9.17
CA LEU A 97 8.33 3.38 -9.45
C LEU A 97 8.05 4.87 -9.19
N HIS A 98 8.59 5.41 -8.10
CA HIS A 98 8.49 6.83 -7.76
C HIS A 98 9.16 7.73 -8.80
N GLU A 99 10.34 7.36 -9.32
CA GLU A 99 11.01 8.06 -10.43
C GLU A 99 10.13 8.15 -11.68
N ALA A 100 9.23 7.17 -11.87
CA ALA A 100 8.28 7.14 -12.96
C ALA A 100 6.93 7.80 -12.61
N GLY A 101 6.74 8.28 -11.37
CA GLY A 101 5.49 8.88 -10.89
C GLY A 101 4.39 7.87 -10.54
N LEU A 102 4.75 6.60 -10.32
CA LEU A 102 3.82 5.53 -9.93
C LEU A 102 3.82 5.35 -8.42
N LEU A 103 2.69 4.93 -7.87
CA LEU A 103 2.56 4.50 -6.48
C LEU A 103 2.90 3.01 -6.32
N ILE A 104 3.34 2.61 -5.12
CA ILE A 104 3.60 1.22 -4.78
C ILE A 104 2.99 0.83 -3.43
N TYR A 105 2.16 -0.21 -3.44
CA TYR A 105 1.60 -0.83 -2.22
C TYR A 105 2.18 -2.22 -1.99
N ASN A 106 2.15 -2.68 -0.74
CA ASN A 106 2.58 -4.04 -0.37
C ASN A 106 1.40 -4.93 0.03
N TYR A 107 1.53 -6.22 -0.24
CA TYR A 107 0.62 -7.27 0.22
C TYR A 107 1.39 -8.55 0.55
N ALA A 108 0.71 -9.53 1.16
CA ALA A 108 1.28 -10.85 1.44
C ALA A 108 2.63 -10.80 2.19
N ASN A 109 2.75 -9.91 3.18
CA ASN A 109 3.93 -9.79 4.04
C ASN A 109 3.58 -9.74 5.54
N PRO A 110 2.98 -10.79 6.12
CA PRO A 110 2.57 -12.03 5.47
C PRO A 110 1.11 -11.91 4.95
N GLN A 111 0.61 -13.01 4.39
CA GLN A 111 -0.79 -13.11 3.97
C GLN A 111 -1.71 -13.32 5.17
N GLY A 112 -2.95 -12.82 5.10
CA GLY A 112 -3.95 -12.95 6.16
C GLY A 112 -4.20 -14.42 6.56
N GLY A 113 -4.42 -14.63 7.86
CA GLY A 113 -4.72 -15.92 8.49
C GLY A 113 -3.68 -16.36 9.53
N ILE A 114 -2.63 -15.55 9.72
CA ILE A 114 -1.50 -15.80 10.62
C ILE A 114 -1.62 -14.85 11.82
N GLU A 115 -2.00 -15.38 12.99
CA GLU A 115 -2.28 -14.61 14.21
C GLU A 115 -1.01 -14.06 14.91
N GLU A 116 -0.26 -13.22 14.20
CA GLU A 116 1.00 -12.61 14.64
C GLU A 116 0.90 -11.08 14.66
N PRO A 117 0.25 -10.46 15.66
CA PRO A 117 -0.03 -9.02 15.68
C PRO A 117 1.21 -8.15 15.46
N LEU A 118 2.34 -8.49 16.12
CA LEU A 118 3.55 -7.69 16.02
C LEU A 118 4.16 -7.73 14.60
N THR A 119 4.08 -8.87 13.92
CA THR A 119 4.53 -9.02 12.53
C THR A 119 3.75 -8.09 11.61
N TYR A 120 2.42 -8.06 11.72
CA TYR A 120 1.57 -7.21 10.89
C TYR A 120 1.76 -5.73 11.20
N ARG A 121 1.85 -5.36 12.49
CA ARG A 121 2.13 -3.98 12.92
C ARG A 121 3.42 -3.45 12.31
N ARG A 122 4.47 -4.26 12.37
CA ARG A 122 5.78 -3.92 11.79
C ARG A 122 5.70 -3.79 10.27
N ASN A 123 5.20 -4.84 9.61
CA ASN A 123 5.34 -5.01 8.18
C ASN A 123 4.43 -4.09 7.37
N PHE A 124 3.25 -3.74 7.90
CA PHE A 124 2.31 -2.82 7.25
C PHE A 124 2.31 -1.41 7.85
N GLY A 125 3.16 -1.16 8.84
CA GLY A 125 3.40 0.15 9.45
C GLY A 125 4.75 0.75 9.04
N LEU A 126 5.62 0.99 10.02
CA LEU A 126 6.89 1.69 9.85
C LEU A 126 7.84 1.05 8.82
N LEU A 127 7.76 -0.26 8.58
CA LEU A 127 8.57 -0.92 7.55
C LEU A 127 8.28 -0.34 6.16
N LEU A 128 6.99 -0.23 5.79
CA LEU A 128 6.59 0.30 4.49
C LEU A 128 7.08 1.73 4.32
N TRP A 129 6.84 2.58 5.31
CA TRP A 129 7.34 3.96 5.30
C TRP A 129 8.85 4.02 5.10
N LYS A 130 9.61 3.22 5.86
CA LYS A 130 11.08 3.22 5.78
C LYS A 130 11.59 2.75 4.40
N THR A 131 10.86 1.84 3.77
CA THR A 131 11.18 1.30 2.45
C THR A 131 10.62 2.11 1.28
N GLY A 132 9.93 3.23 1.54
CA GLY A 132 9.37 4.10 0.51
C GLY A 132 8.07 3.60 -0.11
N TYR A 133 7.31 2.74 0.57
CA TYR A 133 6.02 2.28 0.08
C TYR A 133 4.91 3.27 0.44
N ASP A 134 3.92 3.41 -0.46
CA ASP A 134 2.82 4.38 -0.33
C ASP A 134 1.62 3.82 0.43
N GLY A 135 1.61 2.53 0.72
CA GLY A 135 0.51 1.88 1.42
C GLY A 135 0.55 0.36 1.33
N ALA A 136 -0.56 -0.25 1.74
CA ALA A 136 -0.75 -1.68 1.78
C ALA A 136 -2.13 -2.05 1.23
N MET A 137 -2.22 -3.21 0.61
CA MET A 137 -3.47 -3.74 0.04
C MET A 137 -3.44 -5.26 0.13
N THR A 138 -3.81 -5.80 1.30
CA THR A 138 -3.96 -7.25 1.48
C THR A 138 -5.00 -7.80 0.52
N TYR A 139 -4.78 -9.04 0.05
CA TYR A 139 -5.65 -9.72 -0.91
C TYR A 139 -7.14 -9.66 -0.54
N ALA A 140 -7.46 -9.89 0.75
CA ALA A 140 -8.82 -9.86 1.25
C ALA A 140 -8.87 -9.30 2.67
N TYR A 141 -9.97 -8.59 2.96
CA TYR A 141 -10.37 -8.31 4.34
C TYR A 141 -11.05 -9.54 4.98
N GLN A 142 -11.85 -10.25 4.16
CA GLN A 142 -12.60 -11.45 4.49
C GLN A 142 -12.60 -12.38 3.27
N GLY A 143 -11.78 -13.44 3.29
CA GLY A 143 -11.73 -14.43 2.21
C GLY A 143 -11.55 -15.84 2.75
N GLY A 144 -12.61 -16.64 2.73
CA GLY A 144 -12.57 -18.05 3.12
C GLY A 144 -12.66 -19.00 1.93
N GLY A 145 -12.04 -20.18 2.03
CA GLY A 145 -12.10 -21.26 1.04
C GLY A 145 -13.35 -22.15 1.17
N GLY A 146 -14.06 -22.04 2.29
CA GLY A 146 -15.30 -22.77 2.59
C GLY A 146 -16.19 -21.96 3.54
N TYR A 147 -16.53 -22.52 4.71
CA TYR A 147 -17.17 -21.74 5.77
C TYR A 147 -16.11 -20.91 6.47
N ILE A 148 -16.21 -19.58 6.34
CA ILE A 148 -15.23 -18.60 6.84
C ILE A 148 -14.92 -18.70 8.35
N TRP A 149 -15.71 -19.43 9.13
CA TRP A 149 -15.49 -19.67 10.56
C TRP A 149 -14.80 -21.02 10.84
N ASN A 150 -14.36 -21.72 9.80
CA ASN A 150 -13.86 -23.09 9.88
C ASN A 150 -12.66 -23.29 8.96
N ASP A 151 -11.46 -23.02 9.47
CA ASP A 151 -10.18 -23.23 8.79
C ASP A 151 -9.92 -24.68 8.31
N PHE A 152 -10.76 -25.66 8.68
CA PHE A 152 -10.55 -27.09 8.39
C PHE A 152 -11.36 -27.64 7.22
N ASP A 153 -12.14 -26.81 6.52
CA ASP A 153 -13.01 -27.28 5.42
C ASP A 153 -12.47 -27.03 4.01
N HIS A 154 -11.28 -26.46 3.89
CA HIS A 154 -10.62 -26.29 2.60
C HIS A 154 -9.54 -27.35 2.34
N ALA A 155 -9.52 -27.88 1.11
CA ALA A 155 -8.66 -29.01 0.73
C ALA A 155 -7.15 -28.68 0.72
N GLU A 156 -6.78 -27.40 0.62
CA GLU A 156 -5.40 -26.96 0.45
C GLU A 156 -4.61 -26.79 1.77
N MET A 157 -5.22 -27.09 2.93
CA MET A 157 -4.60 -26.96 4.27
C MET A 157 -3.96 -25.58 4.57
N ILE A 158 -4.35 -24.55 3.84
CA ILE A 158 -4.04 -23.15 4.14
C ILE A 158 -5.19 -22.56 4.96
N ARG A 159 -4.87 -21.76 5.97
CA ARG A 159 -5.88 -21.00 6.72
C ARG A 159 -6.58 -20.00 5.82
N ASP A 160 -7.81 -19.67 6.17
CA ASP A 160 -8.57 -18.64 5.47
C ASP A 160 -7.88 -17.27 5.56
N HIS A 161 -7.98 -16.48 4.48
CA HIS A 161 -7.43 -15.12 4.38
C HIS A 161 -8.37 -14.10 5.04
N VAL A 162 -8.49 -14.20 6.37
CA VAL A 162 -9.49 -13.43 7.14
C VAL A 162 -8.80 -12.48 8.10
N MET A 163 -8.83 -11.19 7.80
CA MET A 163 -8.39 -10.15 8.74
C MET A 163 -9.44 -9.91 9.83
N ALA A 164 -10.72 -10.03 9.53
CA ALA A 164 -11.77 -9.95 10.55
C ALA A 164 -12.93 -10.88 10.21
N TYR A 165 -13.40 -11.69 11.16
CA TYR A 165 -14.51 -12.61 10.89
C TYR A 165 -15.85 -11.86 10.85
N PRO A 166 -16.75 -12.15 9.88
CA PRO A 166 -18.04 -11.49 9.78
C PRO A 166 -19.03 -12.00 10.83
N THR A 167 -19.79 -11.09 11.43
CA THR A 167 -20.99 -11.40 12.24
C THR A 167 -22.25 -10.88 11.53
N SER A 168 -23.41 -11.11 12.11
CA SER A 168 -24.70 -10.65 11.55
C SER A 168 -24.82 -9.12 11.41
N ASP A 169 -24.06 -8.36 12.21
CA ASP A 169 -24.19 -6.92 12.39
C ASP A 169 -22.82 -6.21 12.52
N GLY A 170 -21.72 -6.91 12.26
CA GLY A 170 -20.38 -6.36 12.41
C GLY A 170 -19.28 -7.37 12.11
N VAL A 171 -18.17 -7.22 12.82
CA VAL A 171 -16.98 -8.07 12.66
C VAL A 171 -16.36 -8.40 14.01
N VAL A 172 -15.66 -9.54 14.07
CA VAL A 172 -14.73 -9.89 15.14
C VAL A 172 -13.32 -9.70 14.61
N GLY A 173 -12.57 -8.74 15.19
CA GLY A 173 -11.18 -8.50 14.84
C GLY A 173 -10.28 -9.68 15.24
N THR A 174 -9.34 -10.02 14.37
CA THR A 174 -8.27 -10.99 14.65
C THR A 174 -7.07 -10.29 15.32
N LEU A 175 -6.14 -11.04 15.91
CA LEU A 175 -4.93 -10.43 16.49
C LEU A 175 -4.09 -9.79 15.39
N GLN A 176 -3.95 -10.46 14.24
CA GLN A 176 -3.24 -9.89 13.08
C GLN A 176 -3.86 -8.57 12.59
N TRP A 177 -5.19 -8.44 12.63
CA TRP A 177 -5.87 -7.21 12.24
C TRP A 177 -5.66 -6.08 13.24
N GLU A 178 -5.68 -6.38 14.54
CA GLU A 178 -5.32 -5.37 15.54
C GLU A 178 -3.86 -4.94 15.38
N GLY A 179 -2.95 -5.87 15.09
CA GLY A 179 -1.57 -5.55 14.72
C GLY A 179 -1.49 -4.61 13.51
N TYR A 180 -2.17 -4.95 12.42
CA TYR A 180 -2.24 -4.13 11.21
C TYR A 180 -2.77 -2.72 11.51
N ARG A 181 -3.87 -2.60 12.28
CA ARG A 181 -4.46 -1.33 12.69
C ARG A 181 -3.48 -0.49 13.52
N GLU A 182 -2.79 -1.10 14.47
CA GLU A 182 -1.76 -0.42 15.27
C GLU A 182 -0.60 0.09 14.40
N GLY A 183 -0.26 -0.61 13.31
CA GLY A 183 0.77 -0.17 12.36
C GLY A 183 0.35 1.06 11.58
N VAL A 184 -0.93 1.15 11.20
CA VAL A 184 -1.52 2.36 10.60
C VAL A 184 -1.50 3.53 11.60
N ASP A 185 -1.78 3.26 12.87
CA ASP A 185 -1.72 4.30 13.91
C ASP A 185 -0.28 4.79 14.13
N ASP A 186 0.73 3.92 14.11
CA ASP A 186 2.15 4.32 14.15
C ASP A 186 2.49 5.31 13.02
N LEU A 187 1.99 5.04 11.79
CA LEU A 187 2.18 5.93 10.65
C LEU A 187 1.46 7.27 10.81
N ARG A 188 0.28 7.30 11.44
CA ARG A 188 -0.44 8.55 11.74
C ARG A 188 0.33 9.43 12.73
N TYR A 189 0.89 8.82 13.78
CA TYR A 189 1.76 9.54 14.71
C TYR A 189 3.01 10.05 14.00
N LEU A 190 3.66 9.22 13.18
CA LEU A 190 4.84 9.65 12.44
C LEU A 190 4.54 10.80 11.47
N ALA A 191 3.45 10.71 10.70
CA ALA A 191 3.03 11.78 9.80
C ALA A 191 2.76 13.09 10.56
N THR A 192 2.16 13.00 11.76
CA THR A 192 1.95 14.16 12.64
C THR A 192 3.27 14.76 13.09
N LEU A 193 4.26 13.93 13.48
CA LEU A 193 5.59 14.40 13.85
C LEU A 193 6.30 15.09 12.68
N LEU A 194 6.26 14.50 11.49
CA LEU A 194 6.86 15.10 10.28
C LEU A 194 6.26 16.47 9.97
N ALA A 195 4.94 16.60 10.08
CA ALA A 195 4.27 17.90 9.90
C ALA A 195 4.67 18.92 10.98
N ALA A 196 4.80 18.49 12.25
CA ALA A 196 5.24 19.35 13.34
C ALA A 196 6.70 19.82 13.15
N ILE A 197 7.60 18.95 12.67
CA ILE A 197 8.97 19.29 12.31
C ILE A 197 8.99 20.40 11.25
N GLU A 198 8.23 20.24 10.16
CA GLU A 198 8.19 21.22 9.07
C GLU A 198 7.60 22.57 9.50
N ALA A 199 6.65 22.57 10.44
CA ALA A 199 6.14 23.80 11.04
C ALA A 199 7.19 24.46 11.95
N ALA A 200 7.79 23.69 12.86
CA ALA A 200 8.75 24.17 13.85
C ALA A 200 10.07 24.68 13.24
N LYS A 201 10.50 24.14 12.09
CA LYS A 201 11.66 24.68 11.34
C LYS A 201 11.50 26.14 10.91
N LYS A 202 10.26 26.63 10.79
CA LYS A 202 9.95 28.01 10.40
C LYS A 202 10.00 28.98 11.58
N ASP A 203 9.99 28.46 12.81
CA ASP A 203 10.14 29.25 14.03
C ASP A 203 11.59 29.20 14.54
N PRO A 204 12.31 30.34 14.57
CA PRO A 204 13.69 30.38 15.08
C PRO A 204 13.88 29.79 16.48
N ALA A 205 12.86 29.85 17.35
CA ALA A 205 12.94 29.31 18.71
C ALA A 205 13.01 27.77 18.73
N HIS A 206 12.36 27.10 17.77
CA HIS A 206 12.24 25.65 17.72
C HIS A 206 13.05 24.99 16.58
N ALA A 207 13.61 25.78 15.67
CA ALA A 207 14.25 25.27 14.45
C ALA A 207 15.40 24.30 14.70
N GLU A 208 16.22 24.52 15.74
CA GLU A 208 17.34 23.61 16.05
C GLU A 208 16.85 22.28 16.62
N GLN A 209 15.86 22.33 17.51
CA GLN A 209 15.23 21.13 18.06
C GLN A 209 14.52 20.33 16.97
N ALA A 210 13.83 20.98 16.05
CA ALA A 210 13.19 20.35 14.90
C ALA A 210 14.20 19.60 14.01
N ARG A 211 15.36 20.21 13.72
CA ARG A 211 16.46 19.56 12.98
C ARG A 211 17.04 18.35 13.72
N HIS A 212 17.17 18.44 15.05
CA HIS A 212 17.65 17.33 15.87
C HIS A 212 16.69 16.13 15.81
N ILE A 213 15.38 16.38 15.98
CA ILE A 213 14.36 15.33 15.94
C ILE A 213 14.24 14.76 14.53
N GLU A 214 14.29 15.57 13.48
CA GLU A 214 14.32 15.10 12.09
C GLU A 214 15.49 14.13 11.83
N LYS A 215 16.68 14.49 12.33
CA LYS A 215 17.84 13.60 12.22
C LYS A 215 17.59 12.27 12.91
N TRP A 216 16.96 12.27 14.08
CA TRP A 216 16.56 11.04 14.78
C TRP A 216 15.53 10.22 13.99
N VAL A 217 14.51 10.86 13.38
CA VAL A 217 13.53 10.17 12.52
C VAL A 217 14.23 9.39 11.40
N GLY A 218 15.28 9.98 10.81
CA GLY A 218 16.12 9.31 9.81
C GLY A 218 16.78 8.01 10.30
N THR A 219 16.94 7.85 11.62
CA THR A 219 17.55 6.66 12.25
C THR A 219 16.57 5.59 12.70
N ILE A 220 15.24 5.82 12.58
CA ILE A 220 14.22 4.83 12.96
C ILE A 220 14.50 3.49 12.26
N ASP A 221 14.56 2.43 13.06
CA ASP A 221 14.64 1.04 12.62
C ASP A 221 13.33 0.30 12.95
N PRO A 222 12.52 -0.07 11.95
CA PRO A 222 11.27 -0.81 12.14
C PRO A 222 11.43 -2.16 12.86
N GLN A 223 12.64 -2.73 12.97
CA GLN A 223 12.87 -3.97 13.70
C GLN A 223 12.98 -3.76 15.22
N SER A 224 13.15 -2.52 15.67
CA SER A 224 13.20 -2.17 17.10
C SER A 224 11.83 -2.31 17.79
N ASP A 225 11.80 -2.01 19.08
CA ASP A 225 10.56 -2.00 19.87
C ASP A 225 9.59 -0.91 19.35
N LEU A 226 8.48 -1.33 18.77
CA LEU A 226 7.50 -0.43 18.15
C LEU A 226 6.76 0.44 19.16
N ASP A 227 6.60 -0.03 20.41
CA ASP A 227 5.97 0.77 21.46
C ASP A 227 6.90 1.88 21.95
N GLU A 228 8.19 1.59 22.08
CA GLU A 228 9.19 2.61 22.39
C GLU A 228 9.33 3.62 21.25
N LEU A 229 9.38 3.15 20.00
CA LEU A 229 9.39 4.04 18.84
C LEU A 229 8.17 4.97 18.84
N ARG A 230 6.95 4.45 19.06
CA ARG A 230 5.75 5.29 19.17
C ARG A 230 5.87 6.30 20.30
N ARG A 231 6.38 5.90 21.48
CA ARG A 231 6.61 6.82 22.61
C ARG A 231 7.57 7.95 22.25
N GLU A 232 8.68 7.65 21.59
CA GLU A 232 9.63 8.67 21.15
C GLU A 232 9.04 9.60 20.08
N ILE A 233 8.25 9.06 19.14
CA ILE A 233 7.50 9.88 18.17
C ILE A 233 6.58 10.87 18.90
N VAL A 234 5.80 10.39 19.87
CA VAL A 234 4.88 11.23 20.66
C VAL A 234 5.63 12.29 21.45
N LYS A 235 6.75 11.95 22.10
CA LYS A 235 7.60 12.93 22.79
C LYS A 235 8.07 14.03 21.83
N GLY A 236 8.49 13.65 20.62
CA GLY A 236 8.89 14.59 19.58
C GLY A 236 7.76 15.55 19.18
N ILE A 237 6.52 15.04 19.03
CA ILE A 237 5.35 15.87 18.71
C ILE A 237 5.11 16.89 19.83
N VAL A 238 5.04 16.42 21.07
CA VAL A 238 4.77 17.27 22.24
C VAL A 238 5.83 18.36 22.35
N ALA A 239 7.10 18.01 22.15
CA ALA A 239 8.22 18.94 22.30
C ALA A 239 8.30 20.02 21.20
N LEU A 240 7.58 19.86 20.08
CA LEU A 240 7.53 20.84 18.97
C LEU A 240 6.21 21.60 18.88
N THR A 241 5.20 21.23 19.67
CA THR A 241 3.84 21.78 19.58
C THR A 241 3.39 22.51 20.84
N GLN A 242 4.17 22.43 21.92
CA GLN A 242 4.01 23.23 23.14
C GLN A 242 4.92 24.46 23.08
#